data_AF-A0AAF1A0S5-F1
#
_entry.id   AF-A0AAF1A0S5-F1
#
_cell.length_a   1.000
_cell.length_b   1.000
_cell.length_c   1.000
_cell.angle_alpha   90.00
_cell.angle_beta   90.00
_cell.angle_gamma   90.00
#
_symmetry.space_group_name_H-M   'P 1'
#
loop_
_entity.id
_entity.type
_entity.pdbx_description
1 polymer ?
#
loop_
_entity_poly.entity_id
_entity_poly.type
_entity_poly.pdbx_seq_one_letter_code
_entity_poly.pdbx_strand_id
1 'polypeptide(L)'
;MNETHTSPYAMHPGGTKKYHTIKENYWCNGMKREIAEFISKYLVCQQVKAEYQVPVGLLHPLSMPEWKWERITIDFVFGLPRTQRNHDAYG
;
A
#
# COMPACT_ATOMS: atom_id res chain seq x y z
N MET A 1 37.87 -35.17 -44.36
CA MET A 1 37.50 -33.78 -44.05
C MET A 1 36.12 -33.81 -43.37
N ASN A 2 35.87 -34.49 -42.25
CA ASN A 2 36.34 -34.24 -40.88
C ASN A 2 37.00 -32.89 -40.65
N GLU A 3 36.29 -31.96 -40.01
CA GLU A 3 36.83 -30.94 -39.09
C GLU A 3 35.67 -30.30 -38.28
N THR A 4 35.48 -30.86 -37.08
CA THR A 4 35.14 -30.20 -35.81
C THR A 4 33.97 -29.21 -35.74
N HIS A 5 32.91 -29.58 -35.01
CA HIS A 5 32.46 -28.88 -33.79
C HIS A 5 31.53 -29.78 -32.94
N THR A 6 31.90 -31.05 -32.77
CA THR A 6 31.30 -31.91 -31.74
C THR A 6 32.08 -31.69 -30.45
N SER A 7 31.87 -30.53 -29.84
CA SER A 7 32.33 -30.31 -28.48
C SER A 7 31.32 -30.95 -27.52
N PRO A 8 31.74 -31.78 -26.54
CA PRO A 8 30.85 -32.29 -25.48
C PRO A 8 30.30 -31.18 -24.57
N TYR A 9 30.67 -29.92 -24.85
CA TYR A 9 30.39 -28.73 -24.07
C TYR A 9 29.15 -27.94 -24.50
N ALA A 10 28.35 -28.46 -25.44
CA ALA A 10 26.97 -28.00 -25.61
C ALA A 10 26.07 -28.61 -24.53
N MET A 11 26.52 -28.49 -23.27
CA MET A 11 25.67 -28.68 -22.12
C MET A 11 24.48 -27.76 -22.33
N HIS A 12 23.30 -28.39 -22.42
CA HIS A 12 21.98 -27.86 -22.10
C HIS A 12 22.09 -26.39 -21.69
N PRO A 13 21.60 -25.40 -22.46
CA PRO A 13 21.62 -24.02 -21.97
C PRO A 13 20.88 -24.07 -20.63
N GLY A 14 21.66 -24.01 -19.54
CA GLY A 14 21.14 -24.33 -18.22
C GLY A 14 20.02 -23.36 -17.92
N GLY A 15 19.17 -23.70 -16.96
CA GLY A 15 18.16 -22.76 -16.46
C GLY A 15 18.74 -21.35 -16.25
N THR A 16 20.03 -21.23 -15.93
CA THR A 16 20.84 -20.01 -15.85
C THR A 16 20.91 -19.15 -17.13
N LYS A 17 21.10 -19.74 -18.33
CA LYS A 17 21.14 -18.97 -19.59
C LYS A 17 19.74 -18.44 -19.92
N LYS A 18 18.71 -19.26 -19.69
CA LYS A 18 17.30 -18.86 -19.81
C LYS A 18 16.93 -17.80 -18.76
N TYR A 19 17.42 -17.92 -17.53
CA TYR A 19 17.22 -16.98 -16.43
C TYR A 19 17.92 -15.64 -16.67
N HIS A 20 19.13 -15.63 -17.24
CA HIS A 20 19.80 -14.38 -17.64
C HIS A 20 19.04 -13.66 -18.75
N THR A 21 18.61 -14.36 -19.81
CA THR A 21 17.81 -13.76 -20.89
C THR A 21 16.45 -13.22 -20.40
N ILE A 22 15.79 -13.93 -19.48
CA ILE A 22 14.57 -13.44 -18.83
C ILE A 22 14.91 -12.25 -17.91
N LYS A 23 15.96 -12.29 -17.12
CA LYS A 23 16.33 -11.17 -16.23
C LYS A 23 16.73 -9.91 -16.98
N GLU A 24 17.35 -10.03 -18.17
CA GLU A 24 17.70 -8.92 -19.05
C GLU A 24 16.47 -8.27 -19.71
N ASN A 25 15.49 -9.07 -20.17
CA ASN A 25 14.23 -8.54 -20.73
C ASN A 25 13.29 -7.96 -19.67
N TYR A 26 13.38 -8.43 -18.43
CA TYR A 26 12.58 -7.95 -17.30
C TYR A 26 13.36 -6.89 -16.48
N TRP A 27 14.44 -6.36 -17.04
CA TRP A 27 15.15 -5.22 -16.46
C TRP A 27 14.25 -3.98 -16.53
N CYS A 28 13.75 -3.64 -15.35
CA CYS A 28 12.67 -2.71 -14.98
C CYS A 28 12.87 -1.24 -15.41
N ASN A 29 13.49 -0.94 -16.54
CA ASN A 29 13.62 0.43 -17.05
C ASN A 29 12.35 0.78 -17.84
N GLY A 30 11.34 1.27 -17.12
CA GLY A 30 10.07 1.75 -17.69
C GLY A 30 8.84 1.02 -17.15
N MET A 31 8.95 -0.28 -16.86
CA MET A 31 7.81 -1.09 -16.40
C MET A 31 7.22 -0.60 -15.08
N LYS A 32 8.06 -0.18 -14.11
CA LYS A 32 7.57 0.43 -12.85
C LYS A 32 6.78 1.71 -13.10
N ARG A 33 7.22 2.52 -14.07
CA ARG A 33 6.56 3.78 -14.43
C ARG A 33 5.23 3.51 -15.11
N GLU A 34 5.19 2.61 -16.08
CA GLU A 34 3.96 2.23 -16.78
C GLU A 34 2.92 1.62 -15.84
N ILE A 35 3.36 0.76 -14.91
CA ILE A 35 2.48 0.21 -13.87
C ILE A 35 1.96 1.33 -12.97
N ALA A 36 2.81 2.27 -12.56
CA ALA A 36 2.38 3.40 -11.74
C ALA A 36 1.39 4.32 -12.47
N GLU A 37 1.61 4.59 -13.76
CA GLU A 37 0.70 5.36 -14.62
C GLU A 37 -0.61 4.63 -14.90
N PHE A 38 -0.58 3.31 -15.01
CA PHE A 38 -1.77 2.49 -15.18
C PHE A 38 -2.62 2.50 -13.91
N ILE A 39 -1.99 2.30 -12.75
CA ILE A 39 -2.65 2.36 -11.43
C ILE A 39 -3.16 3.77 -11.14
N SER A 40 -2.44 4.83 -11.56
CA SER A 40 -2.89 6.21 -11.35
C SER A 40 -4.14 6.56 -12.15
N LYS A 41 -4.43 5.88 -13.26
CA LYS A 41 -5.67 6.08 -14.06
C LYS A 41 -6.90 5.39 -13.46
N TYR A 42 -6.73 4.52 -12.46
CA TYR A 42 -7.83 3.77 -11.86
C TYR A 42 -8.35 4.43 -10.57
N LEU A 43 -9.56 4.99 -10.65
CA LEU A 43 -10.21 5.70 -9.53
C LEU A 43 -10.36 4.84 -8.27
N VAL A 44 -10.69 3.55 -8.44
CA VAL A 44 -10.82 2.62 -7.32
C VAL A 44 -9.49 2.50 -6.55
N CYS A 45 -8.38 2.29 -7.26
CA CYS A 45 -7.06 2.20 -6.64
C CYS A 45 -6.63 3.51 -5.97
N GLN A 46 -7.04 4.67 -6.49
CA GLN A 46 -6.78 5.95 -5.83
C GLN A 46 -7.60 6.13 -4.55
N GLN A 47 -8.87 5.70 -4.54
CA GLN A 47 -9.78 5.87 -3.41
C GLN A 47 -9.49 4.91 -2.25
N VAL A 48 -9.09 3.66 -2.52
CA VAL A 48 -8.76 2.68 -1.46
C VAL A 48 -7.32 2.77 -0.98
N LYS A 49 -6.45 3.50 -1.66
CA LYS A 49 -5.07 3.70 -1.20
C LYS A 49 -5.12 4.63 0.01
N ALA A 50 -5.07 4.03 1.20
CA ALA A 50 -4.87 4.78 2.43
C ALA A 50 -3.62 5.66 2.29
N GLU A 51 -3.80 6.97 2.47
CA GLU A 51 -2.68 7.89 2.59
C GLU A 51 -1.96 7.57 3.90
N TYR A 52 -0.83 6.88 3.82
CA TYR A 52 0.16 6.80 4.89
C TYR A 52 0.95 8.12 4.99
N GLN A 53 0.28 9.26 4.78
CA GLN A 53 0.89 10.56 4.92
C GLN A 53 0.92 10.92 6.40
N VAL A 54 2.05 11.49 6.83
CA VAL A 54 2.13 12.15 8.13
C VAL A 54 1.04 13.24 8.14
N PRO A 55 0.24 13.37 9.21
CA PRO A 55 -0.77 14.43 9.31
C PRO A 55 -0.18 15.77 8.88
N VAL A 56 -0.87 16.48 7.99
CA VAL A 56 -0.38 17.74 7.44
C VAL A 56 -0.36 18.78 8.56
N GLY A 57 0.85 19.09 9.05
CA GLY A 57 1.12 20.23 9.93
C GLY A 57 1.20 19.91 11.42
N LEU A 58 1.71 20.90 12.18
CA LEU A 58 1.61 20.89 13.63
C LEU A 58 0.14 21.05 14.04
N LEU A 59 -0.33 20.19 14.93
CA LEU A 59 -1.59 20.40 15.62
C LEU A 59 -1.49 21.75 16.34
N HIS A 60 -2.32 22.73 15.97
CA HIS A 60 -2.45 23.98 16.72
C HIS A 60 -3.28 23.69 17.98
N PRO A 61 -2.66 23.66 19.19
CA PRO A 61 -3.40 23.42 20.41
C PRO A 61 -4.35 24.59 20.66
N LEU A 62 -5.57 24.31 21.11
CA LEU A 62 -6.47 25.35 21.58
C LEU A 62 -5.86 26.04 22.81
N SER A 63 -6.06 27.35 22.94
CA SER A 63 -5.66 28.09 24.13
C SER A 63 -6.22 27.44 25.40
N MET A 64 -5.48 27.50 26.50
CA MET A 64 -5.95 26.99 27.78
C MET A 64 -7.14 27.85 28.26
N PRO A 65 -8.26 27.24 28.70
CA PRO A 65 -9.33 28.00 29.33
C PRO A 65 -8.81 28.59 30.66
N GLU A 66 -9.14 29.85 30.93
CA GLU A 66 -8.80 30.58 32.14
C GLU A 66 -9.77 30.27 33.29
N TRP A 67 -11.01 29.86 32.97
CA TRP A 67 -12.08 29.66 33.95
C TRP A 67 -12.76 28.29 33.85
N LYS A 68 -13.37 27.86 34.96
CA LYS A 68 -14.22 26.66 34.97
C LYS A 68 -15.40 26.87 34.02
N TRP A 69 -15.71 25.85 33.22
CA TRP A 69 -16.82 25.84 32.24
C TRP A 69 -16.68 26.74 31.01
N GLU A 70 -15.52 27.36 30.79
CA GLU A 70 -15.28 28.20 29.61
C GLU A 70 -15.29 27.40 28.31
N ARG A 71 -14.89 26.12 28.36
CA ARG A 71 -14.92 25.20 27.23
C ARG A 71 -15.62 23.91 27.61
N ILE A 72 -16.64 23.55 26.84
CA ILE A 72 -17.38 22.29 26.96
C ILE A 72 -17.26 21.58 25.62
N THR A 73 -16.79 20.33 25.63
CA THR A 73 -16.75 19.46 24.45
C THR A 73 -17.74 18.32 24.65
N ILE A 74 -18.45 17.96 23.60
CA ILE A 74 -19.42 16.86 23.60
C ILE A 74 -18.93 15.84 22.58
N ASP A 75 -18.97 14.56 22.95
CA ASP A 75 -18.67 13.44 22.07
C ASP A 75 -19.81 12.40 22.14
N PHE A 76 -20.03 11.67 21.05
CA PHE A 76 -21.07 10.66 20.94
C PHE A 76 -20.44 9.27 20.83
N VAL A 77 -20.82 8.37 21.74
CA VAL A 77 -20.37 6.98 21.73
C VAL A 77 -21.51 6.10 21.21
N PHE A 78 -21.20 5.25 20.23
CA PHE A 78 -22.14 4.31 19.62
C PHE A 78 -21.69 2.87 19.84
N GLY A 79 -22.61 1.91 19.65
CA GLY A 79 -22.28 0.48 19.71
C GLY A 79 -22.10 -0.09 21.12
N LEU A 80 -22.72 0.53 22.12
CA LEU A 80 -22.72 0.00 23.49
C LEU A 80 -23.48 -1.33 23.57
N PRO A 81 -23.03 -2.29 24.41
CA PRO A 81 -23.77 -3.52 24.65
C PRO A 81 -25.14 -3.21 25.26
N ARG A 82 -26.12 -4.06 24.97
CA ARG A 82 -27.46 -3.97 25.59
C ARG A 82 -27.35 -4.08 27.10
N THR A 83 -28.22 -3.36 27.78
CA THR A 83 -28.37 -3.47 29.24
C THR A 83 -28.87 -4.86 29.63
N GLN A 84 -28.74 -5.24 30.91
CA GLN A 84 -29.26 -6.51 31.42
C GLN A 84 -30.78 -6.67 31.24
N ARG A 85 -31.50 -5.55 31.07
CA ARG A 85 -32.94 -5.51 30.80
C ARG A 85 -33.25 -5.46 29.29
N ASN A 86 -32.26 -5.77 28.44
CA ASN A 86 -32.35 -5.77 26.98
C ASN A 86 -32.64 -4.42 26.30
N HIS A 87 -32.45 -3.29 26.98
CA HIS A 87 -32.53 -1.98 26.33
C HIS A 87 -31.24 -1.67 25.57
N ASP A 88 -31.35 -1.04 24.41
CA ASP A 88 -30.21 -0.51 23.66
C ASP A 88 -29.95 0.97 24.00
N ALA A 89 -28.94 1.57 23.37
CA ALA A 89 -28.55 2.97 23.58
C ALA A 89 -29.48 3.98 22.86
N TYR A 90 -30.48 3.50 22.11
CA TYR A 90 -31.36 4.32 21.28
C TYR A 90 -32.82 4.32 21.77
N GLY A 91 -33.21 3.39 22.65
CA GLY A 91 -34.52 3.34 23.30
C GLY A 91 -35.16 1.96 23.21
#